data_AF-A0A0F2L260-F1
#
_entry.id   AF-A0A0F2L260-F1
#
_cell.length_a   1.000
_cell.length_b   1.000
_cell.length_c   1.000
_cell.angle_alpha   90.00
_cell.angle_beta   90.00
_cell.angle_gamma   90.00
#
_symmetry.space_group_name_H-M   'P 1'
#
loop_
_entity.id
_entity.type
_entity.pdbx_description
1 polymer ?
#
loop_
_entity_poly.entity_id
_entity_poly.type
_entity_poly.pdbx_seq_one_letter_code
_entity_poly.pdbx_strand_id
1 'polypeptide(L)'
;MDLTECIVISILKRIGRTSIDRLARLTFLVDRLGGFEAFDWDRVDLVITSPTFLDLIEKMESNNTTKRIENFIILMNNDYEPDCGWLKDRINSTIDYVINKYGSLNDEELEDAVETIYEGVY
;
A
#
# COMPACT_ATOMS: atom_id res chain seq x y z
N MET A 1 -6.61 5.57 -15.76
CA MET A 1 -5.70 5.89 -14.65
C MET A 1 -6.13 5.00 -13.49
N ASP A 2 -5.28 4.06 -13.11
CA ASP A 2 -5.58 3.10 -12.05
C ASP A 2 -4.86 3.58 -10.77
N LEU A 3 -5.56 4.39 -9.96
CA LEU A 3 -4.99 5.06 -8.78
C LEU A 3 -4.48 4.04 -7.75
N THR A 4 -5.20 2.94 -7.59
CA THR A 4 -4.87 1.86 -6.64
C THR A 4 -3.56 1.19 -7.05
N GLU A 5 -3.40 0.84 -8.34
CA GLU A 5 -2.18 0.30 -8.90
C GLU A 5 -0.99 1.26 -8.72
N CYS A 6 -1.22 2.55 -8.97
CA CYS A 6 -0.23 3.61 -8.77
C CYS A 6 0.31 3.67 -7.34
N ILE A 7 -0.58 3.63 -6.34
CA ILE A 7 -0.20 3.65 -4.93
C ILE A 7 0.64 2.41 -4.59
N VAL A 8 0.12 1.21 -4.88
CA VAL A 8 0.76 -0.05 -4.47
C VAL A 8 2.14 -0.22 -5.11
N ILE A 9 2.27 0.05 -6.40
CA ILE A 9 3.55 -0.09 -7.10
C ILE A 9 4.56 0.94 -6.62
N SER A 10 4.12 2.18 -6.40
CA SER A 10 4.98 3.24 -5.90
C SER A 10 5.49 2.96 -4.48
N ILE A 11 4.70 2.27 -3.66
CA ILE A 11 5.14 1.76 -2.35
C ILE A 11 6.16 0.65 -2.55
N LEU A 12 5.83 -0.38 -3.34
CA LEU A 12 6.72 -1.53 -3.60
C LEU A 12 8.08 -1.12 -4.18
N LYS A 13 8.14 -0.09 -5.04
CA LYS A 13 9.40 0.44 -5.56
C LYS A 13 10.34 0.97 -4.47
N ARG A 14 9.78 1.48 -3.37
CA ARG A 14 10.55 2.11 -2.28
C ARG A 14 10.92 1.13 -1.17
N ILE A 15 10.00 0.21 -0.83
CA ILE A 15 10.24 -0.77 0.24
C ILE A 15 10.82 -2.09 -0.27
N GLY A 16 10.69 -2.36 -1.57
CA GLY A 16 11.14 -3.61 -2.19
C GLY A 16 10.33 -4.82 -1.72
N ARG A 17 11.04 -5.86 -1.27
CA ARG A 17 10.44 -7.12 -0.78
C ARG A 17 9.74 -6.89 0.56
N THR A 18 8.44 -7.15 0.61
CA THR A 18 7.62 -6.97 1.82
C THR A 18 6.60 -8.08 1.97
N SER A 19 6.05 -8.29 3.16
CA SER A 19 4.85 -9.11 3.34
C SER A 19 3.61 -8.39 2.80
N ILE A 20 2.56 -9.16 2.48
CA ILE A 20 1.27 -8.62 2.03
C ILE A 20 0.63 -7.78 3.14
N ASP A 21 0.69 -8.23 4.40
CA ASP A 21 0.11 -7.50 5.52
C ASP A 21 0.78 -6.15 5.74
N ARG A 22 2.12 -6.12 5.68
CA ARG A 22 2.88 -4.86 5.75
C ARG A 22 2.57 -3.95 4.57
N LEU A 23 2.45 -4.51 3.36
CA LEU A 23 2.05 -3.74 2.18
C LEU A 23 0.64 -3.15 2.36
N ALA A 24 -0.31 -3.93 2.87
CA ALA A 24 -1.69 -3.48 3.12
C ALA A 24 -1.70 -2.34 4.14
N ARG A 25 -0.98 -2.46 5.25
CA ARG A 25 -0.83 -1.41 6.29
C ARG A 25 -0.24 -0.13 5.74
N LEU A 26 0.86 -0.21 4.99
CA LEU A 26 1.46 0.97 4.36
C LEU A 26 0.53 1.58 3.30
N THR A 27 -0.18 0.75 2.53
CA THR A 27 -1.15 1.22 1.53
C THR A 27 -2.32 1.94 2.19
N PHE A 28 -2.85 1.40 3.29
CA PHE A 28 -3.89 2.04 4.10
C PHE A 28 -3.43 3.41 4.60
N LEU A 29 -2.22 3.50 5.17
CA LEU A 29 -1.68 4.76 5.65
C LEU A 29 -1.55 5.80 4.53
N VAL A 30 -1.08 5.38 3.35
CA VAL A 30 -0.98 6.27 2.19
C VAL A 30 -2.36 6.71 1.72
N ASP A 31 -3.31 5.79 1.63
CA ASP A 31 -4.68 6.07 1.18
C ASP A 31 -5.40 7.05 2.11
N ARG A 32 -5.31 6.82 3.42
CA ARG A 32 -5.94 7.65 4.45
C ARG A 32 -5.25 8.99 4.64
N LEU A 33 -3.94 9.02 4.88
CA LEU A 33 -3.20 10.28 5.11
C LEU A 33 -3.10 11.12 3.83
N GLY A 34 -3.12 10.45 2.67
CA GLY A 34 -3.20 11.10 1.38
C GLY A 34 -4.59 11.63 1.03
N GLY A 35 -5.65 11.19 1.72
CA GLY A 35 -7.04 11.53 1.39
C GLY A 35 -7.41 11.12 -0.03
N PHE A 36 -6.99 9.92 -0.44
CA PHE A 36 -7.26 9.37 -1.78
C PHE A 36 -8.57 8.58 -1.83
N GLU A 37 -8.93 7.90 -0.74
CA GLU A 37 -10.14 7.07 -0.62
C GLU A 37 -10.26 6.08 -1.79
N ALA A 38 -9.12 5.54 -2.22
CA ALA A 38 -9.00 4.68 -3.41
C ALA A 38 -9.35 3.22 -3.11
N PHE A 39 -9.36 2.83 -1.84
CA PHE A 39 -9.58 1.46 -1.40
C PHE A 39 -10.74 1.39 -0.39
N ASP A 40 -11.47 0.27 -0.43
CA ASP A 40 -12.57 -0.08 0.46
C ASP A 40 -12.06 -0.73 1.75
N TRP A 41 -11.29 0.04 2.53
CA TRP A 41 -10.76 -0.44 3.80
C TRP A 41 -11.86 -0.69 4.82
N ASP A 42 -11.85 -1.91 5.37
CA ASP A 42 -12.68 -2.35 6.48
C ASP A 42 -11.77 -2.95 7.58
N ARG A 43 -12.32 -3.09 8.79
CA ARG A 43 -11.64 -3.69 9.95
C ARG A 43 -12.43 -4.89 10.44
N VAL A 44 -11.81 -6.08 10.34
CA VAL A 44 -12.36 -7.33 10.87
C VAL A 44 -11.37 -7.87 11.89
N ASP A 45 -11.81 -8.02 13.14
CA ASP A 45 -10.99 -8.56 14.24
C ASP A 45 -9.60 -7.88 14.38
N LEU A 46 -9.56 -6.55 14.32
CA LEU A 46 -8.35 -5.71 14.40
C LEU A 46 -7.39 -5.84 13.19
N VAL A 47 -7.81 -6.57 12.15
CA VAL A 47 -7.07 -6.66 10.89
C VAL A 47 -7.73 -5.76 9.86
N ILE A 48 -6.95 -4.83 9.30
CA ILE A 48 -7.40 -4.06 8.16
C ILE A 48 -7.44 -4.93 6.90
N THR A 49 -8.50 -4.80 6.12
CA THR A 49 -8.68 -5.52 4.87
C THR A 49 -9.31 -4.62 3.83
N SER A 50 -9.04 -4.87 2.55
CA SER A 50 -9.72 -4.21 1.44
C SER A 50 -9.86 -5.22 0.29
N PRO A 51 -11.10 -5.59 -0.10
CA PRO A 51 -11.33 -6.37 -1.30
C PRO A 51 -10.66 -5.77 -2.54
N THR A 52 -10.73 -4.45 -2.71
CA THR A 52 -10.08 -3.73 -3.82
C THR A 52 -8.56 -3.93 -3.82
N PHE A 53 -7.93 -3.90 -2.64
CA PHE A 53 -6.50 -4.16 -2.50
C PHE A 53 -6.16 -5.61 -2.88
N LEU A 54 -6.90 -6.58 -2.36
CA LEU A 54 -6.65 -8.00 -2.63
C LEU A 54 -6.83 -8.33 -4.12
N ASP A 55 -7.92 -7.86 -4.74
CA ASP A 55 -8.19 -8.03 -6.17
C ASP A 55 -7.08 -7.41 -7.03
N LEU A 56 -6.57 -6.24 -6.62
CA LEU A 56 -5.44 -5.60 -7.29
C LEU A 56 -4.17 -6.45 -7.20
N ILE A 57 -3.85 -6.98 -6.02
CA ILE A 57 -2.69 -7.87 -5.86
C ILE A 57 -2.82 -9.10 -6.77
N GLU A 58 -3.99 -9.75 -6.80
CA GLU A 58 -4.24 -10.91 -7.66
C GLU A 58 -4.12 -10.57 -9.16
N LYS A 59 -4.64 -9.41 -9.57
CA LYS A 59 -4.50 -8.88 -10.94
C LYS A 59 -3.02 -8.62 -11.28
N MET A 60 -2.25 -8.02 -10.38
CA MET A 60 -0.83 -7.73 -10.57
C MET A 60 0.01 -9.00 -10.66
N GLU A 61 -0.33 -10.04 -9.89
CA GLU A 61 0.29 -11.37 -10.00
C GLU A 61 -0.07 -12.03 -11.34
N SER A 62 -1.33 -11.99 -11.74
CA SER A 62 -1.81 -12.56 -13.01
C SER A 62 -1.16 -11.91 -14.23
N ASN A 63 -0.85 -10.61 -14.15
CA ASN A 63 -0.18 -9.85 -15.21
C ASN A 63 1.35 -9.95 -15.17
N ASN A 64 1.93 -10.72 -14.24
CA ASN A 64 3.37 -10.78 -13.98
C ASN A 64 4.01 -9.42 -13.60
N THR A 65 3.23 -8.47 -13.09
CA THR A 65 3.75 -7.21 -12.52
C THR A 65 4.42 -7.45 -11.17
N THR A 66 3.81 -8.33 -10.37
CA THR A 66 4.35 -8.79 -9.08
C THR A 66 4.47 -10.31 -9.04
N LYS A 67 5.25 -10.80 -8.09
CA LYS A 67 5.35 -12.22 -7.77
C LYS A 67 5.39 -12.43 -6.27
N ARG A 68 4.63 -13.42 -5.80
CA ARG A 68 4.73 -13.93 -4.43
C ARG A 68 5.82 -14.99 -4.31
N ILE A 69 6.67 -14.84 -3.29
CA ILE A 69 7.71 -15.78 -2.92
C ILE A 69 7.54 -16.04 -1.42
N GLU A 70 7.07 -17.24 -1.09
CA GLU A 70 6.66 -17.58 0.29
C GLU A 70 5.63 -16.56 0.81
N ASN A 71 5.96 -15.83 1.88
CA ASN A 71 5.10 -14.82 2.49
C ASN A 71 5.38 -13.39 1.98
N PHE A 72 6.20 -13.24 0.95
CA PHE A 72 6.62 -11.93 0.44
C PHE A 72 6.09 -11.68 -0.96
N ILE A 73 5.87 -10.41 -1.26
CA ILE A 73 5.57 -9.90 -2.60
C ILE A 73 6.71 -9.00 -3.07
N ILE A 74 7.08 -9.15 -4.35
CA ILE A 74 8.10 -8.34 -5.02
C ILE A 74 7.59 -7.87 -6.38
N LEU A 75 8.12 -6.74 -6.87
CA LEU A 75 7.97 -6.33 -8.27
C LEU A 75 8.86 -7.21 -9.16
N MET A 76 8.30 -7.64 -10.29
CA MET A 76 9.03 -8.40 -11.31
C MET A 76 9.84 -7.51 -12.23
N ASN A 77 9.42 -6.25 -12.39
CA ASN A 77 10.11 -5.24 -13.18
C ASN A 77 10.16 -3.91 -12.40
N ASN A 78 11.35 -3.52 -11.95
CA ASN A 78 11.54 -2.25 -11.22
C ASN A 78 11.34 -1.01 -12.10
N ASP A 79 11.44 -1.17 -13.42
CA ASP A 79 11.23 -0.08 -14.39
C ASP A 79 9.74 0.10 -14.75
N TYR A 80 8.85 -0.78 -14.28
CA TYR A 80 7.42 -0.63 -14.53
C TYR A 80 6.90 0.65 -13.86
N GLU A 81 6.44 1.62 -14.64
CA GLU A 81 5.91 2.88 -14.12
C GLU A 81 4.42 3.00 -14.50
N PRO A 82 3.50 2.89 -13.51
CA PRO A 82 2.08 3.06 -13.79
C PRO A 82 1.78 4.53 -14.13
N ASP A 83 0.81 4.75 -15.01
CA ASP A 83 0.34 6.10 -15.34
C ASP A 83 -0.53 6.66 -14.20
N CYS A 84 0.09 7.47 -13.35
CA CYS A 84 -0.54 8.13 -12.21
C CYS A 84 -1.08 9.53 -12.52
N GLY A 85 -0.97 9.96 -13.79
CA GLY A 85 -1.45 11.25 -14.26
C GLY A 85 -1.02 12.43 -13.39
N TRP A 86 -1.94 13.37 -13.19
CA TRP A 86 -1.72 14.60 -12.42
C TRP A 86 -1.59 14.39 -10.90
N LEU A 87 -1.96 13.21 -10.38
CA LEU A 87 -1.86 12.88 -8.96
C LEU A 87 -0.46 12.36 -8.57
N LYS A 88 0.43 12.11 -9.54
CA LYS A 88 1.75 11.51 -9.33
C LYS A 88 2.55 12.17 -8.21
N ASP A 89 2.65 13.50 -8.21
CA ASP A 89 3.46 14.23 -7.22
C ASP A 89 2.85 14.14 -5.82
N ARG A 90 1.52 14.22 -5.72
CA ARG A 90 0.80 14.06 -4.45
C ARG A 90 0.99 12.65 -3.89
N ILE A 91 0.78 11.63 -4.72
CA ILE A 91 0.98 10.21 -4.35
C ILE A 91 2.41 10.00 -3.86
N ASN A 92 3.41 10.44 -4.63
CA ASN A 92 4.81 10.28 -4.27
C ASN A 92 5.14 10.99 -2.95
N SER A 93 4.68 12.22 -2.75
CA SER A 93 4.93 12.96 -1.51
C SER A 93 4.30 12.28 -0.29
N THR A 94 3.08 11.75 -0.41
CA THR A 94 2.41 11.01 0.66
C THR A 94 3.14 9.71 0.96
N ILE A 95 3.54 8.98 -0.07
CA ILE A 95 4.30 7.73 0.09
C ILE A 95 5.65 8.00 0.76
N ASP A 96 6.38 9.03 0.35
CA ASP A 96 7.65 9.40 0.96
C ASP A 96 7.47 9.75 2.44
N TYR A 97 6.42 10.51 2.78
CA TYR A 97 6.07 10.79 4.17
C TYR A 97 5.77 9.50 4.95
N VAL A 98 4.92 8.62 4.41
CA VAL A 98 4.53 7.37 5.09
C VAL A 98 5.74 6.46 5.29
N ILE A 99 6.59 6.29 4.27
CA ILE A 99 7.75 5.41 4.37
C ILE A 99 8.80 6.01 5.31
N ASN A 100 9.04 7.32 5.27
CA ASN A 100 9.98 7.96 6.20
C ASN A 100 9.52 7.87 7.66
N LYS A 101 8.20 7.92 7.91
CA LYS A 101 7.64 7.92 9.26
C LYS A 101 7.36 6.53 9.82
N TYR A 102 6.87 5.62 8.98
CA TYR A 102 6.34 4.30 9.38
C TYR A 102 7.13 3.14 8.75
N GLY A 103 7.96 3.38 7.74
CA GLY A 103 8.64 2.32 6.98
C GLY A 103 9.69 1.54 7.77
N SER A 104 10.23 2.10 8.85
CA SER A 104 11.18 1.42 9.75
C SER A 104 10.51 0.73 10.95
N LEU A 105 9.21 0.94 11.15
CA LEU A 105 8.48 0.32 12.26
C LEU A 105 8.38 -1.19 12.04
N ASN A 106 8.47 -1.95 13.12
CA ASN A 106 8.14 -3.36 13.08
C ASN A 106 6.63 -3.57 12.86
N ASP A 107 6.19 -4.81 12.71
CA ASP A 107 4.80 -5.08 12.35
C ASP A 107 3.79 -4.72 13.46
N GLU A 108 4.15 -4.85 14.73
CA GLU A 108 3.32 -4.45 15.89
C GLU A 108 3.21 -2.92 15.98
N GLU A 109 4.34 -2.21 15.89
CA GLU A 109 4.36 -0.74 15.88
C GLU A 109 3.57 -0.15 14.69
N LEU A 110 3.63 -0.81 13.53
CA LEU A 110 2.89 -0.40 12.35
C LEU A 110 1.38 -0.65 12.50
N GLU A 111 0.99 -1.71 13.21
CA GLU A 111 -0.40 -2.02 13.54
C GLU A 111 -0.98 -0.97 14.50
N ASP A 112 -0.26 -0.62 15.56
CA ASP A 112 -0.65 0.46 16.48
C ASP A 112 -0.85 1.81 15.76
N ALA A 113 0.02 2.11 14.79
CA ALA A 113 -0.08 3.32 13.98
C ALA A 113 -1.33 3.31 13.09
N VAL A 114 -1.65 2.15 12.50
CA VAL A 114 -2.86 1.94 11.70
C VAL A 114 -4.10 2.12 12.57
N GLU A 115 -4.15 1.50 13.75
CA GLU A 115 -5.28 1.63 14.67
C GLU A 115 -5.48 3.07 15.12
N THR A 116 -4.40 3.77 15.50
CA THR A 116 -4.47 5.19 15.88
C THR A 116 -5.07 6.05 14.77
N ILE A 117 -4.70 5.79 13.51
CA ILE A 117 -5.21 6.54 12.35
C ILE A 117 -6.64 6.14 12.02
N TYR A 118 -7.01 4.87 12.20
CA TYR A 118 -8.37 4.41 11.99
C TYR A 118 -9.34 5.01 13.02
N GLU A 119 -8.94 5.06 14.30
CA GLU A 119 -9.76 5.60 15.41
C GLU A 119 -9.78 7.13 15.49
N GLY A 120 -8.73 7.80 15.01
CA GLY A 120 -8.62 9.27 15.00
C GLY A 120 -9.55 9.98 14.00
N VAL A 121 -10.33 9.23 13.22
CA VAL A 121 -11.31 9.74 12.26
C VAL A 121 -12.70 9.71 12.93
N TYR A 122 -13.01 10.77 13.70
CA TYR A 122 -14.36 11.11 14.17
C TYR A 122 -14.64 12.60 13.94
#